data_AF-A0A7X2T9R9-F1
#
_entry.id   AF-A0A7X2T9R9-F1
#
_cell.length_a   1.000
_cell.length_b   1.000
_cell.length_c   1.000
_cell.angle_alpha   90.00
_cell.angle_beta   90.00
_cell.angle_gamma   90.00
#
_symmetry.space_group_name_H-M   'P 1'
#
loop_
_entity.id
_entity.type
_entity.pdbx_description
1 polymer ?
#
loop_
_entity_poly.entity_id
_entity_poly.type
_entity_poly.pdbx_seq_one_letter_code
_entity_poly.pdbx_strand_id
1 'polypeptide(L)'
;MLEKFETRIKSGKSAVISNNQFEVEVRPRVYDHGYTITKRALNNPLNIIEIRDIRLPLSITQLLKSAKEMLDAQYNLSAHGTL
;
A
#
# COMPACT_ATOMS: atom_id res chain seq x y z
N MET A 1 17.32 -3.64 -16.86
CA MET A 1 16.65 -2.78 -15.85
C MET A 1 15.65 -3.69 -15.15
N LEU A 2 16.00 -4.24 -13.97
CA LEU A 2 15.05 -5.06 -13.21
C LEU A 2 13.93 -4.14 -12.73
N GLU A 3 12.69 -4.41 -13.13
CA GLU A 3 11.54 -3.68 -12.61
C GLU A 3 11.54 -3.83 -11.09
N LYS A 4 11.73 -2.72 -10.36
CA LYS A 4 11.80 -2.71 -8.89
C LYS A 4 10.50 -3.18 -8.22
N PHE A 5 9.41 -3.28 -8.98
CA PHE A 5 8.07 -3.51 -8.46
C PHE A 5 7.27 -4.42 -9.40
N GLU A 6 6.52 -5.35 -8.83
CA GLU A 6 5.45 -6.05 -9.54
C GLU A 6 4.12 -5.33 -9.26
N THR A 7 3.34 -5.02 -10.30
CA THR A 7 2.00 -4.44 -10.16
C THR A 7 0.95 -5.41 -10.71
N ARG A 8 -0.05 -5.73 -9.91
CA ARG A 8 -1.20 -6.57 -10.31
C ARG A 8 -2.49 -5.79 -10.09
N ILE A 9 -3.19 -5.48 -11.18
CA ILE A 9 -4.52 -4.87 -11.13
C ILE A 9 -5.53 -6.00 -10.93
N LYS A 10 -6.29 -5.98 -9.84
CA LYS A 10 -7.39 -6.92 -9.59
C LYS A 10 -8.69 -6.32 -10.15
N SER A 11 -9.55 -7.15 -10.74
CA SER A 11 -10.87 -6.73 -11.21
C SER A 11 -11.62 -5.95 -10.11
N GLY A 12 -12.24 -4.83 -10.47
CA GLY A 12 -12.99 -3.98 -9.52
C GLY A 12 -12.20 -2.83 -8.87
N LYS A 13 -11.32 -2.14 -9.62
CA LYS A 13 -10.57 -0.93 -9.18
C LYS A 13 -9.58 -1.13 -8.03
N SER A 14 -9.26 -2.38 -7.70
CA SER A 14 -8.26 -2.69 -6.67
C SER A 14 -6.90 -2.96 -7.34
N ALA A 15 -5.82 -2.61 -6.67
CA ALA A 15 -4.46 -2.87 -7.17
C ALA A 15 -3.57 -3.37 -6.03
N VAL A 16 -2.65 -4.27 -6.37
CA VAL A 16 -1.57 -4.69 -5.47
C VAL A 16 -0.26 -4.34 -6.14
N ILE A 17 0.63 -3.67 -5.41
CA ILE A 17 2.00 -3.41 -5.83
C ILE A 17 2.91 -4.03 -4.79
N SER A 18 3.89 -4.82 -5.20
CA SER A 18 4.83 -5.47 -4.30
C SER A 18 6.27 -5.25 -4.72
N ASN A 19 7.16 -5.29 -3.73
CA ASN A 19 8.58 -5.51 -3.91
C ASN A 19 8.97 -6.83 -3.20
N ASN A 20 10.26 -7.15 -3.15
CA ASN A 20 10.75 -8.41 -2.57
C ASN A 20 10.46 -8.58 -1.05
N GLN A 21 9.99 -7.53 -0.36
CA GLN A 21 9.82 -7.51 1.10
C GLN A 21 8.39 -7.17 1.54
N PHE A 22 7.74 -6.29 0.80
CA PHE A 22 6.46 -5.69 1.18
C PHE A 22 5.47 -5.75 0.02
N GLU A 23 4.20 -5.75 0.38
CA GLU A 23 3.11 -5.49 -0.54
C GLU A 23 2.31 -4.27 -0.09
N VAL A 24 1.77 -3.54 -1.05
CA VAL A 24 0.83 -2.44 -0.85
C VAL A 24 -0.43 -2.74 -1.64
N GLU A 25 -1.54 -2.83 -0.94
CA GLU A 25 -2.87 -3.06 -1.51
C GLU A 25 -3.67 -1.75 -1.51
N VAL A 26 -4.18 -1.36 -2.67
CA VAL A 26 -5.14 -0.27 -2.87
C VAL A 26 -6.52 -0.87 -3.05
N ARG A 27 -7.47 -0.53 -2.17
CA ARG A 27 -8.86 -0.98 -2.25
C ARG A 27 -9.82 0.21 -2.24
N PRO A 28 -10.88 0.20 -3.07
CA PRO A 28 -11.98 1.14 -2.91
C PRO A 28 -12.71 0.84 -1.59
N ARG A 29 -13.16 1.88 -0.92
CA ARG A 29 -14.02 1.74 0.26
C ARG A 29 -15.45 1.43 -0.19
N VAL A 30 -16.20 0.75 0.68
CA VAL A 30 -17.57 0.27 0.37
C VAL A 30 -18.59 1.40 0.38
N TYR A 31 -18.44 2.35 1.30
CA TYR A 31 -19.47 3.35 1.60
C TYR A 31 -19.11 4.78 1.19
N ASP A 32 -17.94 5.01 0.60
CA ASP A 32 -17.54 6.31 0.08
C ASP A 32 -16.72 6.20 -1.21
N HIS A 33 -16.51 7.33 -1.89
CA HIS A 33 -15.68 7.42 -3.10
C HIS A 33 -14.17 7.38 -2.80
N GLY A 34 -13.78 6.98 -1.59
CA GLY A 34 -12.42 6.92 -1.12
C GLY A 34 -11.76 5.57 -1.35
N TYR A 35 -10.50 5.50 -0.93
CA TYR A 35 -9.65 4.32 -1.02
C TYR A 35 -8.92 4.11 0.29
N THR A 36 -8.64 2.85 0.59
CA THR A 36 -7.69 2.48 1.63
C THR A 36 -6.45 1.90 0.97
N ILE A 37 -5.28 2.40 1.35
CA ILE A 37 -3.98 1.87 0.94
C ILE A 37 -3.35 1.19 2.16
N THR A 38 -3.01 -0.10 2.05
CA THR A 38 -2.47 -0.89 3.17
C THR A 38 -1.12 -1.49 2.80
N LYS A 39 -0.08 -1.23 3.59
CA LYS A 39 1.25 -1.86 3.46
C LYS A 39 1.38 -3.03 4.43
N ARG A 40 1.88 -4.16 3.93
CA ARG A 40 2.08 -5.40 4.71
C ARG A 40 3.40 -6.05 4.35
N ALA A 41 3.89 -6.94 5.22
CA ALA A 41 5.00 -7.83 4.88
C ALA A 41 4.53 -8.91 3.88
N LEU A 42 5.29 -9.15 2.81
CA LEU A 42 4.89 -10.06 1.73
C LEU A 42 4.61 -11.49 2.23
N ASN A 43 5.43 -11.98 3.16
CA ASN A 43 5.33 -13.34 3.72
C ASN A 43 4.43 -13.43 4.96
N ASN A 44 3.87 -12.31 5.43
CA ASN A 44 2.98 -12.28 6.57
C ASN A 44 1.92 -11.19 6.39
N PRO A 45 0.80 -11.49 5.72
CA PRO A 45 -0.25 -10.50 5.43
C PRO A 45 -0.99 -10.01 6.70
N LEU A 46 -0.82 -10.66 7.85
CA LEU A 46 -1.35 -10.16 9.13
C LEU A 46 -0.45 -9.09 9.73
N ASN A 47 0.81 -9.01 9.32
CA ASN A 47 1.74 -7.96 9.73
C ASN A 47 1.52 -6.69 8.89
N ILE A 48 0.54 -5.90 9.31
CA ILE A 48 0.24 -4.59 8.75
C ILE A 48 1.24 -3.58 9.30
N ILE A 49 1.95 -2.92 8.38
CA ILE A 49 2.96 -1.92 8.71
C ILE A 49 2.33 -0.53 8.78
N GLU A 50 1.41 -0.25 7.87
CA GLU A 50 0.76 1.05 7.77
C GLU A 50 -0.55 0.95 6.98
N ILE A 51 -1.53 1.77 7.36
CA ILE A 51 -2.79 1.96 6.65
C ILE A 51 -3.00 3.45 6.41
N ARG A 52 -3.39 3.83 5.20
CA ARG A 52 -3.81 5.19 4.84
C ARG A 52 -5.23 5.18 4.28
N ASP A 53 -6.09 5.99 4.87
CA ASP A 53 -7.42 6.26 4.34
C ASP A 53 -7.43 7.55 3.52
N ILE A 54 -7.74 7.41 2.24
CA ILE A 54 -7.82 8.50 1.28
C ILE A 54 -9.29 8.78 1.01
N ARG A 55 -9.76 9.95 1.47
CA ARG A 55 -11.15 10.40 1.23
C ARG A 55 -11.34 11.17 -0.07
N LEU A 56 -10.24 11.58 -0.70
CA LEU A 56 -10.28 12.33 -1.96
C LEU A 56 -10.57 11.39 -3.14
N PRO A 57 -11.34 11.84 -4.14
CA PRO A 57 -11.62 11.07 -5.35
C PRO A 57 -10.40 11.07 -6.27
N LEU A 58 -9.35 10.33 -5.90
CA LEU A 58 -8.12 10.25 -6.66
C LEU A 58 -8.25 9.31 -7.86
N SER A 59 -7.55 9.65 -8.94
CA SER A 59 -7.37 8.76 -10.09
C SER A 59 -6.51 7.54 -9.73
N ILE A 60 -6.63 6.47 -10.51
CA ILE A 60 -5.81 5.26 -10.31
C ILE A 60 -4.31 5.57 -10.38
N THR A 61 -3.87 6.47 -11.26
CA THR A 61 -2.46 6.87 -11.37
C THR A 61 -1.94 7.52 -10.10
N GLN A 62 -2.75 8.38 -9.47
CA GLN A 62 -2.40 9.02 -8.19
C GLN A 62 -2.34 8.00 -7.05
N LEU A 63 -3.27 7.04 -7.03
CA LEU A 63 -3.27 5.96 -6.04
C LEU A 63 -2.05 5.05 -6.19
N LEU A 64 -1.68 4.67 -7.41
CA LEU A 64 -0.49 3.87 -7.67
C LEU A 64 0.80 4.62 -7.32
N LYS A 65 0.85 5.94 -7.55
CA LYS A 65 1.97 6.78 -7.09
C LYS A 65 2.09 6.73 -5.57
N SER A 66 0.99 6.96 -4.85
CA SER A 66 0.97 6.93 -3.38
C SER A 66 1.35 5.54 -2.84
N ALA A 67 0.88 4.47 -3.47
CA ALA A 67 1.23 3.10 -3.10
C ALA A 67 2.72 2.80 -3.30
N LYS A 68 3.35 3.29 -4.38
CA LYS A 68 4.80 3.16 -4.60
C LYS A 68 5.61 3.93 -3.56
N GLU A 69 5.21 5.17 -3.25
CA GLU A 69 5.83 5.98 -2.20
C GLU A 69 5.74 5.28 -0.83
N MET A 70 4.58 4.69 -0.52
CA MET A 70 4.37 3.90 0.69
C MET A 70 5.25 2.64 0.72
N LEU A 71 5.42 1.98 -0.42
CA LEU A 71 6.25 0.77 -0.55
C LEU A 71 7.74 1.07 -0.29
N ASP A 72 8.25 2.17 -0.85
CA ASP A 72 9.64 2.63 -0.69
C ASP A 72 9.93 3.30 0.66
N ALA A 73 8.89 3.74 1.40
CA ALA A 73 9.06 4.33 2.71
C ALA A 73 9.75 3.37 3.67
N GLN A 74 10.93 3.77 4.14
CA GLN A 74 11.66 3.10 5.22
C GLN A 74 11.19 3.68 6.55
N TYR A 75 10.47 2.86 7.31
CA TYR A 75 10.12 3.20 8.68
C TYR A 75 11.30 2.82 9.57
N ASN A 76 12.04 3.83 10.06
CA ASN A 76 12.96 3.62 11.17
C ASN A 76 12.11 3.19 12.38
N LEU A 77 12.03 1.88 12.64
CA LEU A 77 11.37 1.30 13.82
C LEU A 77 12.14 1.60 15.13
N SER A 78 12.87 2.71 15.19
CA SER A 78 13.51 3.22 16.40
C SER A 78 12.51 4.07 17.19
N ALA A 79 11.46 3.41 17.68
CA ALA A 79 10.67 3.86 18.83
C ALA A 79 9.91 2.66 19.40
N HIS A 80 10.62 1.56 19.71
CA HIS A 80 10.29 0.87 20.94
C HIS A 80 10.60 1.84 22.07
N GLY A 81 9.60 2.65 22.44
CA GLY A 81 9.54 3.22 23.76
C GLY A 81 9.62 2.04 24.73
N THR A 82 10.74 1.96 25.42
CA THR A 82 10.95 1.06 26.55
C THR A 82 9.79 1.23 27.52
N LEU A 83 9.31 0.10 28.03
CA LEU A 83 8.24 -0.08 29.01
C LEU A 83 8.35 0.86 30.22
#